data_AF-A0A9D6UR20-F1
#
_entry.id   AF-A0A9D6UR20-F1
#
_cell.length_a   1.000
_cell.length_b   1.000
_cell.length_c   1.000
_cell.angle_alpha   90.00
_cell.angle_beta   90.00
_cell.angle_gamma   90.00
#
_symmetry.space_group_name_H-M   'P 1'
#
loop_
_entity.id
_entity.type
_entity.pdbx_description
1 polymer ?
#
loop_
_entity_poly.entity_id
_entity_poly.type
_entity_poly.pdbx_seq_one_letter_code
_entity_poly.pdbx_strand_id
1 'polypeptide(L)'
;MEGICTCGAKLVEDAMFCHRCGRPLREISPGGVEPEPQPAEVLPAETAALLDEVAAVPAPINFHNGSAVRVGFLAATIVQLAVTLAAAAGASILMPLMLFAGGFYSVFLYRRRTGEGVSIRNGARIGWMTGVFSFVIMTVLFTVGMAALAGSDQLLKAYKDSAANLGLPPDSADQMQKLLNDPGALALSIVLGLAIQFLFLTLLCSVGGAVGARLNPERKS
;
A
#
# COMPACT_ATOMS: atom_id res chain seq x y z
N MET A 1 29.03 10.17 -48.09
CA MET A 1 30.26 10.70 -48.73
C MET A 1 30.92 11.59 -47.70
N GLU A 2 32.07 11.18 -47.15
CA GLU A 2 32.74 11.92 -46.06
C GLU A 2 33.18 13.31 -46.54
N GLY A 3 32.49 14.36 -46.10
CA GLY A 3 32.86 15.74 -46.41
C GLY A 3 34.12 16.14 -45.64
N ILE A 4 35.08 16.77 -46.33
CA ILE A 4 36.27 17.34 -45.69
C ILE A 4 36.05 18.85 -45.55
N CYS A 5 36.23 19.37 -44.33
CA CYS A 5 36.15 20.81 -44.08
C CYS A 5 37.38 21.53 -44.66
N THR A 6 37.25 22.82 -44.97
CA THR A 6 38.35 23.68 -45.46
C THR A 6 39.51 23.84 -44.48
N CYS A 7 39.33 23.48 -43.20
CA CYS A 7 40.40 23.38 -42.20
C CYS A 7 41.17 22.04 -42.23
N GLY A 8 40.80 21.11 -43.11
CA GLY A 8 41.41 19.78 -43.24
C GLY A 8 40.85 18.69 -42.31
N ALA A 9 39.79 18.97 -41.54
CA ALA A 9 39.15 17.96 -40.69
C ALA A 9 38.14 17.10 -41.49
N LYS A 10 38.16 15.77 -41.26
CA LYS A 10 37.11 14.85 -41.73
C LYS A 10 35.83 15.08 -40.92
N LEU A 11 34.72 15.33 -41.60
CA LEU A 11 33.44 15.59 -40.93
C LEU A 11 32.71 14.27 -40.67
N VAL A 12 32.07 14.19 -39.50
CA VAL A 12 31.11 13.12 -39.18
C VAL A 12 29.85 13.36 -40.01
N GLU A 13 29.17 12.30 -40.44
CA GLU A 13 27.89 12.44 -41.16
C GLU A 13 26.90 13.24 -40.29
N ASP A 14 26.23 14.22 -40.92
CA ASP A 14 25.31 15.20 -40.31
C ASP A 14 25.87 16.23 -39.32
N ALA A 15 27.18 16.50 -39.33
CA ALA A 15 27.75 17.60 -38.55
C ALA A 15 27.22 18.99 -39.00
N MET A 16 26.56 19.72 -38.10
CA MET A 16 26.11 21.12 -38.32
C MET A 16 27.28 22.12 -38.23
N PHE A 17 28.30 21.80 -37.45
CA PHE A 17 29.52 22.59 -37.25
C PHE A 17 30.75 21.70 -37.35
N CYS A 18 31.87 22.25 -37.82
CA CYS A 18 33.14 21.53 -37.76
C CYS A 18 33.63 21.41 -36.31
N HIS A 19 33.85 20.18 -35.84
CA HIS A 19 34.35 19.90 -34.48
C HIS A 19 35.75 20.48 -34.20
N ARG A 20 36.55 20.77 -35.23
CA ARG A 20 37.92 21.26 -35.07
C ARG A 20 38.06 22.78 -35.17
N CYS A 21 37.34 23.43 -36.09
CA CYS A 21 37.46 24.88 -36.31
C CYS A 21 36.20 25.68 -35.96
N GLY A 22 35.11 25.03 -35.56
CA GLY A 22 33.85 25.68 -35.17
C GLY A 22 33.08 26.34 -36.32
N ARG A 23 33.55 26.20 -37.57
CA ARG A 23 32.87 26.80 -38.73
C ARG A 23 31.50 26.14 -38.95
N PRO A 24 30.41 26.92 -39.10
CA PRO A 24 29.11 26.38 -39.50
C PRO A 24 29.18 25.83 -40.93
N LEU A 25 28.67 24.61 -41.13
CA LEU A 25 28.65 23.94 -42.43
C LEU A 25 27.33 24.18 -43.17
N ARG A 26 26.29 24.59 -42.45
CA ARG A 26 24.98 24.95 -42.99
C ARG A 26 24.70 26.41 -42.64
N GLU A 27 24.21 27.17 -43.61
CA GLU A 27 23.71 28.51 -43.36
C GLU A 27 22.45 28.41 -42.50
N ILE A 28 22.58 28.74 -41.21
CA ILE A 28 21.43 28.91 -40.34
C ILE A 28 20.83 30.26 -40.74
N SER A 29 19.82 30.24 -41.60
CA SER A 29 19.08 31.45 -42.01
C SER A 29 18.44 32.09 -40.76
N PRO A 30 18.81 33.33 -40.38
CA PRO A 30 18.20 34.01 -39.26
C PRO A 30 16.96 34.73 -39.76
N GLY A 31 15.81 34.06 -39.68
CA GLY A 31 14.50 34.69 -39.82
C GLY A 31 13.72 34.27 -41.07
N GLY A 32 12.53 33.72 -40.82
CA GLY A 32 11.38 33.84 -41.71
C GLY A 32 11.23 32.76 -42.79
N VAL A 33 10.89 31.54 -42.39
CA VAL A 33 9.90 30.75 -43.12
C VAL A 33 8.93 30.20 -42.09
N GLU A 34 7.81 30.90 -41.97
CA GLU A 34 6.57 30.38 -41.41
C GLU A 34 6.30 29.03 -42.11
N PRO A 35 6.30 27.89 -41.41
CA PRO A 35 5.86 26.66 -42.05
C PRO A 35 4.38 26.89 -42.40
N GLU A 36 4.12 26.96 -43.70
CA GLU A 36 2.80 26.85 -44.32
C GLU A 36 1.99 25.83 -43.50
N PRO A 37 0.78 26.18 -43.01
CA PRO A 37 0.01 25.29 -42.18
C PRO A 37 -0.34 24.08 -43.03
N GLN A 38 0.44 23.01 -42.86
CA GLN A 38 0.02 21.67 -43.21
C GLN A 38 -1.39 21.52 -42.65
N PRO A 39 -2.40 21.15 -43.47
CA PRO A 39 -3.71 20.87 -42.94
C PRO A 39 -3.51 19.91 -41.78
N ALA A 40 -3.80 20.38 -40.56
CA ALA A 40 -3.82 19.51 -39.41
C ALA A 40 -4.76 18.38 -39.81
N GLU A 41 -4.20 17.20 -40.04
CA GLU A 41 -4.96 15.99 -40.17
C GLU A 41 -5.67 15.88 -38.82
N VAL A 42 -6.91 16.35 -38.80
CA VAL A 42 -7.77 16.33 -37.64
C VAL A 42 -7.93 14.85 -37.36
N LEU A 43 -7.12 14.34 -36.42
CA LEU A 43 -7.37 13.02 -35.87
C LEU A 43 -8.87 13.01 -35.52
N PRO A 44 -9.64 12.05 -36.05
CA PRO A 44 -11.05 11.96 -35.73
C PRO A 44 -11.22 12.08 -34.21
N ALA A 45 -12.16 12.89 -33.75
CA ALA A 45 -12.45 13.01 -32.32
C ALA A 45 -12.68 11.64 -31.65
N GLU A 46 -13.09 10.64 -32.44
CA GLU A 46 -13.12 9.22 -32.10
C GLU A 46 -11.75 8.65 -31.69
N THR A 47 -10.67 8.93 -32.42
CA THR A 47 -9.32 8.44 -32.05
C THR A 47 -8.73 9.11 -30.81
N ALA A 48 -9.08 10.38 -30.54
CA ALA A 48 -8.71 11.05 -29.29
C ALA A 48 -9.51 10.48 -28.11
N ALA A 49 -10.82 10.24 -28.30
CA ALA A 49 -11.68 9.60 -27.29
C ALA A 49 -11.24 8.15 -26.99
N LEU A 50 -10.81 7.39 -28.01
CA LEU A 50 -10.29 6.04 -27.83
C LEU A 50 -8.96 6.00 -27.07
N LEU A 51 -8.12 7.05 -27.15
CA LEU A 51 -6.88 7.14 -26.38
C LEU A 51 -7.14 7.52 -24.90
N ASP A 52 -8.14 8.36 -24.62
CA ASP A 52 -8.60 8.63 -23.26
C ASP A 52 -9.31 7.41 -22.63
N GLU A 53 -10.05 6.63 -23.42
CA GLU A 53 -10.75 5.44 -22.95
C GLU A 53 -9.79 4.27 -22.61
N VAL A 54 -8.63 4.20 -23.27
CA VAL A 54 -7.56 3.22 -22.95
C VAL A 54 -6.76 3.62 -21.70
N ALA A 55 -6.80 4.87 -21.26
CA ALA A 55 -6.07 5.35 -20.09
C ALA A 55 -6.66 4.91 -18.73
N ALA A 56 -7.88 4.39 -18.70
CA ALA A 56 -8.61 4.12 -17.47
C ALA A 56 -8.70 2.63 -17.08
N VAL A 57 -7.69 1.80 -17.40
CA VAL A 57 -7.54 0.50 -16.73
C VAL A 57 -6.79 0.75 -15.42
N PRO A 58 -7.47 0.82 -14.25
CA PRO A 58 -6.78 1.06 -12.99
C PRO A 58 -5.72 -0.01 -12.79
N ALA A 59 -4.46 0.43 -12.71
CA ALA A 59 -3.32 -0.45 -12.60
C ALA A 59 -3.54 -1.45 -11.45
N PRO A 60 -3.19 -2.74 -11.65
CA PRO A 60 -3.43 -3.75 -10.63
C PRO A 60 -2.66 -3.39 -9.35
N ILE A 61 -3.37 -3.17 -8.25
CA ILE A 61 -2.75 -2.95 -6.95
C ILE A 61 -1.96 -4.20 -6.56
N ASN A 62 -0.67 -3.98 -6.29
CA ASN A 62 0.31 -5.01 -5.97
C ASN A 62 1.41 -4.41 -5.06
N PHE A 63 2.24 -5.25 -4.44
CA PHE A 63 3.35 -4.79 -3.57
C PHE A 63 4.43 -3.98 -4.31
N HIS A 64 4.48 -4.06 -5.63
CA HIS A 64 5.35 -3.22 -6.47
C HIS A 64 4.86 -1.76 -6.52
N ASN A 65 3.59 -1.51 -6.21
CA ASN A 65 3.07 -0.16 -6.09
C ASN A 65 3.46 0.41 -4.71
N GLY A 66 4.54 1.19 -4.69
CA GLY A 66 5.05 1.80 -3.47
C GLY A 66 4.05 2.71 -2.76
N SER A 67 3.08 3.31 -3.47
CA SER A 67 2.05 4.13 -2.83
C SER A 67 1.06 3.28 -2.03
N ALA A 68 0.61 2.14 -2.59
CA ALA A 68 -0.25 1.18 -1.91
C ALA A 68 0.42 0.59 -0.66
N VAL A 69 1.71 0.25 -0.75
CA VAL A 69 2.48 -0.27 0.39
C VAL A 69 2.62 0.79 1.49
N ARG A 70 3.02 2.02 1.14
CA ARG A 70 3.18 3.12 2.11
C ARG A 70 1.87 3.45 2.82
N VAL A 71 0.78 3.50 2.07
CA VAL A 71 -0.55 3.79 2.61
C VAL A 71 -1.04 2.66 3.50
N GLY A 72 -0.90 1.41 3.07
CA GLY A 72 -1.25 0.24 3.87
C GLY A 72 -0.46 0.17 5.17
N PHE A 73 0.85 0.44 5.13
CA PHE A 73 1.70 0.48 6.32
C PHE A 73 1.31 1.62 7.27
N LEU A 74 1.11 2.84 6.75
CA LEU A 74 0.67 3.98 7.57
C LEU A 74 -0.69 3.71 8.22
N ALA A 75 -1.67 3.19 7.46
CA ALA A 75 -2.97 2.82 8.01
C ALA A 75 -2.83 1.74 9.09
N ALA A 76 -2.01 0.71 8.85
CA ALA A 76 -1.76 -0.36 9.84
C ALA A 76 -1.15 0.19 11.14
N THR A 77 -0.15 1.07 11.06
CA THR A 77 0.46 1.67 12.25
C THR A 77 -0.53 2.51 13.06
N ILE A 78 -1.36 3.32 12.40
CA ILE A 78 -2.39 4.14 13.06
C ILE A 78 -3.43 3.25 13.74
N VAL A 79 -3.92 2.23 13.04
CA VAL A 79 -4.90 1.27 13.57
C VAL A 79 -4.32 0.51 14.75
N GLN A 80 -3.07 0.07 14.66
CA GLN A 80 -2.42 -0.67 15.74
C GLN A 80 -2.26 0.20 17.00
N LEU A 81 -1.88 1.48 16.83
CA LEU A 81 -1.82 2.43 17.94
C LEU A 81 -3.21 2.61 18.56
N ALA A 82 -4.24 2.82 17.74
CA ALA A 82 -5.61 2.99 18.19
C ALA A 82 -6.15 1.75 18.94
N VAL A 83 -5.87 0.55 18.43
CA VAL A 83 -6.24 -0.72 19.09
C VAL A 83 -5.53 -0.87 20.43
N THR A 84 -4.25 -0.53 20.50
CA THR A 84 -3.46 -0.61 21.74
C THR A 84 -3.99 0.37 22.80
N LEU A 85 -4.31 1.60 22.39
CA LEU A 85 -4.94 2.61 23.24
C LEU A 85 -6.35 2.19 23.71
N ALA A 86 -7.16 1.62 22.81
CA ALA A 86 -8.50 1.13 23.14
C ALA A 86 -8.46 -0.04 24.13
N ALA A 87 -7.50 -0.96 23.96
CA ALA A 87 -7.27 -2.05 24.90
C ALA A 87 -6.86 -1.53 26.28
N ALA A 88 -5.97 -0.52 26.34
CA ALA A 88 -5.58 0.12 27.60
C ALA A 88 -6.75 0.84 28.30
N ALA A 89 -7.73 1.33 27.54
CA ALA A 89 -8.93 1.98 28.05
C ALA A 89 -10.08 1.00 28.41
N GLY A 90 -9.87 -0.33 28.27
CA GLY A 90 -10.90 -1.34 28.53
C GLY A 90 -11.98 -1.43 27.44
N ALA A 91 -11.80 -0.76 26.30
CA ALA A 91 -12.77 -0.69 25.22
C ALA A 91 -12.52 -1.77 24.13
N SER A 92 -12.16 -2.98 24.54
CA SER A 92 -11.80 -4.08 23.63
C SER A 92 -12.92 -4.47 22.65
N ILE A 93 -14.17 -4.16 22.97
CA ILE A 93 -15.32 -4.40 22.08
C ILE A 93 -15.28 -3.56 20.79
N LEU A 94 -14.53 -2.45 20.77
CA LEU A 94 -14.36 -1.59 19.60
C LEU A 94 -13.32 -2.14 18.61
N MET A 95 -12.55 -3.17 18.97
CA MET A 95 -11.45 -3.67 18.16
C MET A 95 -11.88 -4.08 16.74
N PRO A 96 -12.97 -4.85 16.51
CA PRO A 96 -13.40 -5.22 15.16
C PRO A 96 -13.77 -4.00 14.32
N LEU A 97 -14.40 -3.00 14.95
CA LEU A 97 -14.77 -1.75 14.30
C LEU A 97 -13.54 -0.94 13.88
N MET A 98 -12.50 -0.90 14.74
CA MET A 98 -11.25 -0.22 14.41
C MET A 98 -10.49 -0.91 13.27
N LEU A 99 -10.47 -2.24 13.23
CA LEU A 99 -9.87 -2.97 12.11
C LEU A 99 -10.59 -2.72 10.79
N PHE A 100 -11.92 -2.74 10.82
CA PHE A 100 -12.75 -2.40 9.68
C PHE A 100 -12.49 -0.96 9.22
N ALA A 101 -12.48 -0.01 10.16
CA ALA A 101 -12.17 1.39 9.89
C ALA A 101 -10.75 1.57 9.33
N GLY A 102 -9.80 0.74 9.76
CA GLY A 102 -8.45 0.70 9.22
C GLY A 102 -8.40 0.32 7.74
N GLY A 103 -9.12 -0.73 7.36
CA GLY A 103 -9.30 -1.11 5.96
C GLY A 103 -9.93 0.01 5.14
N PHE A 104 -10.99 0.63 5.65
CA PHE A 104 -11.64 1.77 5.00
C PHE A 104 -10.70 2.99 4.85
N TYR A 105 -9.99 3.34 5.92
CA TYR A 105 -9.10 4.49 5.98
C TYR A 105 -7.90 4.34 5.03
N SER A 106 -7.38 3.12 4.86
CA SER A 106 -6.32 2.84 3.90
C SER A 106 -6.72 3.21 2.46
N VAL A 107 -7.95 2.89 2.05
CA VAL A 107 -8.45 3.24 0.72
C VAL A 107 -8.69 4.75 0.60
N PHE A 108 -9.24 5.37 1.63
CA PHE A 108 -9.40 6.84 1.66
C PHE A 108 -8.06 7.56 1.49
N LEU A 109 -7.03 7.13 2.21
CA LEU A 109 -5.69 7.71 2.13
C LEU A 109 -5.02 7.44 0.78
N TYR A 110 -5.22 6.25 0.20
CA TYR A 110 -4.70 5.91 -1.13
C TYR A 110 -5.24 6.88 -2.18
N ARG A 111 -6.57 7.05 -2.23
CA ARG A 111 -7.23 7.96 -3.18
C ARG A 111 -6.78 9.40 -2.99
N ARG A 112 -6.64 9.86 -1.75
CA ARG A 112 -6.18 11.22 -1.46
C ARG A 112 -4.74 11.47 -1.93
N ARG A 113 -3.91 10.42 -2.00
CA ARG A 113 -2.50 10.50 -2.41
C ARG A 113 -2.32 10.36 -3.93
N THR A 114 -3.09 9.48 -4.58
CA THR A 114 -2.93 9.17 -6.01
C THR A 114 -3.92 9.90 -6.91
N GLY A 115 -5.06 10.33 -6.39
CA GLY A 115 -6.16 10.90 -7.18
C GLY A 115 -6.92 9.86 -8.01
N GLU A 116 -6.50 8.59 -7.99
CA GLU A 116 -7.08 7.52 -8.81
C GLU A 116 -8.38 6.98 -8.20
N GLY A 117 -9.25 6.51 -9.09
CA GLY A 117 -10.33 5.61 -8.75
C GLY A 117 -9.80 4.31 -8.13
N VAL A 118 -10.57 3.72 -7.20
CA VAL A 118 -10.27 2.40 -6.65
C VAL A 118 -11.48 1.51 -6.85
N SER A 119 -11.35 0.49 -7.70
CA SER A 119 -12.33 -0.58 -7.83
C SER A 119 -12.48 -1.38 -6.51
N ILE A 120 -13.63 -2.03 -6.31
CA ILE A 120 -13.91 -2.83 -5.09
C ILE A 120 -12.83 -3.91 -4.86
N ARG A 121 -12.38 -4.57 -5.93
CA ARG A 121 -11.32 -5.60 -5.86
C ARG A 121 -9.98 -5.00 -5.43
N ASN A 122 -9.63 -3.82 -5.94
CA ASN A 122 -8.42 -3.11 -5.54
C ASN A 122 -8.51 -2.60 -4.10
N GLY A 123 -9.67 -2.11 -3.67
CA GLY A 123 -9.93 -1.73 -2.27
C GLY A 123 -9.77 -2.91 -1.31
N ALA A 124 -10.29 -4.08 -1.67
CA ALA A 124 -10.10 -5.31 -0.89
C ALA A 124 -8.61 -5.68 -0.78
N ARG A 125 -7.83 -5.54 -1.85
CA ARG A 125 -6.38 -5.80 -1.85
C ARG A 125 -5.61 -4.82 -0.95
N ILE A 126 -5.93 -3.52 -1.01
CA ILE A 126 -5.31 -2.51 -0.12
C ILE A 126 -5.65 -2.83 1.34
N GLY A 127 -6.91 -3.19 1.61
CA GLY A 127 -7.37 -3.62 2.93
C GLY A 127 -6.64 -4.87 3.42
N TRP A 128 -6.48 -5.88 2.57
CA TRP A 128 -5.72 -7.09 2.87
C TRP A 128 -4.25 -6.77 3.22
N MET A 129 -3.57 -5.94 2.42
CA MET A 129 -2.19 -5.51 2.70
C MET A 129 -2.09 -4.80 4.04
N THR A 130 -3.07 -3.95 4.37
CA THR A 130 -3.16 -3.28 5.67
C THR A 130 -3.30 -4.32 6.79
N GLY A 131 -4.16 -5.31 6.63
CA GLY A 131 -4.32 -6.41 7.58
C GLY A 131 -3.05 -7.24 7.78
N VAL A 132 -2.28 -7.50 6.72
CA VAL A 132 -0.98 -8.19 6.79
C VAL A 132 0.03 -7.36 7.60
N PHE A 133 0.13 -6.05 7.34
CA PHE A 133 1.02 -5.19 8.13
C PHE A 133 0.59 -5.09 9.59
N SER A 134 -0.71 -4.95 9.86
CA SER A 134 -1.24 -4.94 11.22
C SER A 134 -0.92 -6.24 11.96
N PHE A 135 -1.07 -7.39 11.29
CA PHE A 135 -0.70 -8.69 11.84
C PHE A 135 0.79 -8.73 12.21
N VAL A 136 1.69 -8.36 11.29
CA VAL A 136 3.14 -8.38 11.56
C VAL A 136 3.49 -7.46 12.73
N ILE A 137 2.98 -6.22 12.74
CA ILE A 137 3.26 -5.27 13.82
C ILE A 137 2.74 -5.83 15.15
N MET A 138 1.50 -6.34 15.19
CA MET A 138 0.89 -6.87 16.40
C MET A 138 1.61 -8.11 16.92
N THR A 139 2.01 -9.03 16.03
CA THR A 139 2.79 -10.22 16.40
C THR A 139 4.12 -9.81 17.01
N VAL A 140 4.86 -8.87 16.39
CA VAL A 140 6.13 -8.38 16.94
C VAL A 140 5.93 -7.75 18.32
N LEU A 141 4.94 -6.86 18.47
CA LEU A 141 4.65 -6.22 19.76
C LEU A 141 4.23 -7.24 20.83
N PHE A 142 3.40 -8.21 20.47
CA PHE A 142 2.96 -9.27 21.37
C PHE A 142 4.12 -10.16 21.80
N THR A 143 4.98 -10.58 20.86
CA THR A 143 6.17 -11.38 21.16
C THR A 143 7.14 -10.63 22.07
N VAL A 144 7.40 -9.35 21.80
CA VAL A 144 8.25 -8.51 22.66
C VAL A 144 7.63 -8.34 24.05
N GLY A 145 6.32 -8.09 24.13
CA GLY A 145 5.60 -7.96 25.40
C GLY A 145 5.63 -9.26 26.22
N MET A 146 5.40 -10.41 25.57
CA MET A 146 5.50 -11.72 26.20
C MET A 146 6.92 -12.03 26.67
N ALA A 147 7.94 -11.73 25.85
CA ALA A 147 9.33 -11.92 26.24
C ALA A 147 9.73 -11.04 27.42
N ALA A 148 9.23 -9.79 27.48
CA ALA A 148 9.47 -8.88 28.61
C ALA A 148 8.79 -9.35 29.91
N LEU A 149 7.69 -10.10 29.82
CA LEU A 149 6.94 -10.63 30.96
C LEU A 149 7.28 -12.10 31.27
N ALA A 150 8.13 -12.74 30.47
CA ALA A 150 8.45 -14.15 30.60
C ALA A 150 9.10 -14.43 31.96
N GLY A 151 8.57 -15.43 32.68
CA GLY A 151 9.07 -15.81 34.02
C GLY A 151 8.52 -14.96 35.18
N SER A 152 7.57 -14.06 34.94
CA SER A 152 6.88 -13.29 35.99
C SER A 152 5.43 -13.74 36.19
N ASP A 153 4.91 -13.62 37.41
CA ASP A 153 3.47 -13.80 37.72
C ASP A 153 2.57 -12.80 36.97
N GLN A 154 3.18 -11.75 36.41
CA GLN A 154 2.54 -10.67 35.69
C GLN A 154 1.93 -11.14 34.37
N LEU A 155 2.47 -12.18 33.74
CA LEU A 155 1.89 -12.81 32.55
C LEU A 155 0.54 -13.46 32.87
N LEU A 156 0.47 -14.23 33.95
CA LEU A 156 -0.76 -14.87 34.40
C LEU A 156 -1.80 -13.82 34.82
N LYS A 157 -1.36 -12.73 35.46
CA LYS A 157 -2.23 -11.60 35.81
C LYS A 157 -2.80 -10.90 34.57
N ALA A 158 -1.96 -10.59 33.58
CA ALA A 158 -2.38 -9.97 32.33
C ALA A 158 -3.39 -10.84 31.56
N TYR A 159 -3.21 -12.17 31.60
CA TYR A 159 -4.18 -13.10 31.03
C TYR A 159 -5.52 -13.08 31.78
N LYS A 160 -5.49 -13.13 33.12
CA LYS A 160 -6.70 -13.04 33.96
C LYS A 160 -7.47 -11.74 33.74
N ASP A 161 -6.76 -10.61 33.66
CA ASP A 161 -7.37 -9.31 33.38
C ASP A 161 -8.00 -9.29 31.98
N SER A 162 -7.35 -9.91 30.99
CA SER A 162 -7.91 -10.06 29.64
C SER A 162 -9.17 -10.94 29.63
N ALA A 163 -9.14 -12.07 30.34
CA ALA A 163 -10.28 -12.99 30.45
C ALA A 163 -11.47 -12.34 31.16
N ALA A 164 -11.23 -11.57 32.22
CA ALA A 164 -12.25 -10.80 32.93
C ALA A 164 -12.91 -9.75 32.02
N ASN A 165 -12.13 -9.03 31.22
CA ASN A 165 -12.65 -8.06 30.25
C ASN A 165 -13.49 -8.71 29.13
N LEU A 166 -13.23 -9.98 28.82
CA LEU A 166 -13.98 -10.77 27.84
C LEU A 166 -15.19 -11.50 28.46
N GLY A 167 -15.40 -11.41 29.78
CA GLY A 167 -16.47 -12.10 30.49
C GLY A 167 -16.30 -13.63 30.52
N LEU A 168 -15.07 -14.12 30.38
CA LEU A 168 -14.78 -15.56 30.40
C LEU A 168 -14.83 -16.12 31.83
N PRO A 169 -15.26 -17.37 32.01
CA PRO A 169 -15.32 -18.01 33.33
C PRO A 169 -13.93 -18.12 33.97
N PRO A 170 -13.85 -18.11 35.32
CA PRO A 170 -12.59 -18.13 36.08
C PRO A 170 -11.73 -19.38 35.82
N ASP A 171 -12.35 -20.48 35.36
CA ASP A 171 -11.67 -21.74 34.99
C ASP A 171 -10.68 -21.58 33.82
N SER A 172 -10.78 -20.48 33.06
CA SER A 172 -9.84 -20.16 31.98
C SER A 172 -8.41 -19.96 32.47
N ALA A 173 -8.22 -19.49 33.71
CA ALA A 173 -6.89 -19.31 34.29
C ALA A 173 -6.19 -20.65 34.57
N ASP A 174 -6.94 -21.64 35.04
CA ASP A 174 -6.42 -23.00 35.29
C ASP A 174 -6.11 -23.72 33.98
N GLN A 175 -6.92 -23.48 32.94
CA GLN A 175 -6.66 -23.98 31.61
C GLN A 175 -5.37 -23.38 31.01
N MET A 176 -5.11 -22.10 31.24
CA MET A 176 -3.85 -21.46 30.84
C MET A 176 -2.65 -22.05 31.59
N GLN A 177 -2.76 -22.31 32.89
CA GLN A 177 -1.69 -22.99 33.65
C GLN A 177 -1.41 -24.39 33.13
N LYS A 178 -2.45 -25.16 32.76
CA LYS A 178 -2.27 -26.48 32.13
C LYS A 178 -1.56 -26.40 30.79
N LEU A 179 -1.91 -25.41 29.96
CA LEU A 179 -1.24 -25.14 28.68
C LEU A 179 0.23 -24.75 28.88
N LEU A 180 0.55 -23.89 29.85
CA LEU A 180 1.93 -23.50 30.18
C LEU A 180 2.83 -24.68 30.57
N ASN A 181 2.25 -25.70 31.21
CA ASN A 181 2.96 -26.91 31.62
C ASN A 181 3.13 -27.94 30.49
N ASP A 182 2.41 -27.80 29.37
CA ASP A 182 2.51 -28.66 28.19
C ASP A 182 3.12 -27.89 27.00
N PRO A 183 4.43 -28.03 26.74
CA PRO A 183 5.10 -27.28 25.68
C PRO A 183 4.57 -27.61 24.28
N GLY A 184 4.06 -28.82 24.06
CA GLY A 184 3.50 -29.23 22.77
C GLY A 184 2.14 -28.58 22.52
N ALA A 185 1.24 -28.65 23.52
CA ALA A 185 -0.06 -28.00 23.44
C ALA A 185 0.05 -26.47 23.37
N LEU A 186 1.00 -25.88 24.09
CA LEU A 186 1.29 -24.45 24.02
C LEU A 186 1.74 -24.02 22.63
N ALA A 187 2.71 -24.71 22.04
CA ALA A 187 3.18 -24.40 20.69
C ALA A 187 2.05 -24.50 19.65
N LEU A 188 1.24 -25.56 19.72
CA LEU A 188 0.10 -25.74 18.83
C LEU A 188 -0.94 -24.61 19.01
N SER A 189 -1.25 -24.23 20.25
CA SER A 189 -2.23 -23.17 20.53
C SER A 189 -1.76 -21.80 20.01
N ILE A 190 -0.47 -21.49 20.12
CA ILE A 190 0.10 -20.24 19.58
C ILE A 190 0.01 -20.23 18.06
N VAL A 191 0.42 -21.32 17.39
CA VAL A 191 0.38 -21.40 15.92
C VAL A 191 -1.05 -21.29 15.41
N LEU A 192 -1.98 -22.01 16.03
CA LEU A 192 -3.40 -21.96 15.67
C LEU A 192 -4.00 -20.57 15.95
N GLY A 193 -3.67 -19.98 17.09
CA GLY A 193 -4.09 -18.63 17.46
C GLY A 193 -3.58 -17.58 16.47
N LEU A 194 -2.31 -17.64 16.07
CA LEU A 194 -1.74 -16.76 15.06
C LEU A 194 -2.41 -16.93 13.69
N ALA A 195 -2.72 -18.17 13.28
CA ALA A 195 -3.41 -18.42 12.02
C ALA A 195 -4.84 -17.83 12.02
N ILE A 196 -5.61 -18.06 13.09
CA ILE A 196 -6.96 -17.50 13.24
C ILE A 196 -6.90 -15.98 13.30
N GLN A 197 -5.96 -15.42 14.07
CA GLN A 197 -5.75 -13.98 14.18
C GLN A 197 -5.38 -13.35 12.83
N PHE A 198 -4.49 -13.97 12.06
CA PHE A 198 -4.12 -13.53 10.72
C PHE A 198 -5.34 -13.48 9.80
N LEU A 199 -6.15 -14.54 9.77
CA LEU A 199 -7.36 -14.59 8.96
C LEU A 199 -8.35 -13.51 9.39
N PHE A 200 -8.58 -13.36 10.70
CA PHE A 200 -9.50 -12.36 11.22
C PHE A 200 -9.08 -10.94 10.84
N LEU A 201 -7.81 -10.57 11.08
CA LEU A 201 -7.26 -9.25 10.74
C LEU A 201 -7.35 -8.98 9.25
N THR A 202 -6.87 -9.92 8.43
CA THR A 202 -6.82 -9.72 6.98
C THR A 202 -8.22 -9.67 6.37
N LEU A 203 -9.15 -10.52 6.79
CA LEU A 203 -10.51 -10.52 6.27
C LEU A 203 -11.27 -9.25 6.66
N LEU A 204 -11.25 -8.85 7.94
CA LEU A 204 -11.95 -7.63 8.38
C LEU A 204 -11.41 -6.38 7.67
N CYS A 205 -10.09 -6.24 7.57
CA CYS A 205 -9.49 -5.12 6.84
C CYS A 205 -9.80 -5.19 5.33
N SER A 206 -9.84 -6.38 4.74
CA SER A 206 -10.24 -6.56 3.33
C SER A 206 -11.67 -6.10 3.08
N VAL A 207 -12.61 -6.47 3.96
CA VAL A 207 -14.01 -6.04 3.86
C VAL A 207 -14.11 -4.53 4.06
N GLY A 208 -13.41 -3.96 5.05
CA GLY A 208 -13.35 -2.51 5.26
C GLY A 208 -12.82 -1.75 4.05
N GLY A 209 -11.77 -2.27 3.40
CA GLY A 209 -11.22 -1.69 2.17
C GLY A 209 -12.17 -1.81 0.97
N ALA A 210 -12.84 -2.95 0.81
CA ALA A 210 -13.84 -3.15 -0.24
C ALA A 210 -15.02 -2.16 -0.10
N VAL A 211 -15.50 -1.96 1.14
CA VAL A 211 -16.56 -0.99 1.44
C VAL A 211 -16.08 0.43 1.22
N GLY A 212 -14.83 0.76 1.59
CA GLY A 212 -14.22 2.07 1.36
C GLY A 212 -14.10 2.42 -0.12
N ALA A 213 -13.84 1.44 -0.98
CA ALA A 213 -13.87 1.62 -2.43
C ALA A 213 -15.30 1.82 -2.97
N ARG A 214 -16.29 1.10 -2.43
CA ARG A 214 -17.69 1.19 -2.89
C ARG A 214 -18.37 2.51 -2.55
N LEU A 215 -18.19 3.00 -1.32
CA LEU A 215 -18.85 4.24 -0.86
C LEU A 215 -18.33 5.49 -1.55
N ASN A 216 -17.23 5.35 -2.28
CA ASN A 216 -16.51 6.44 -2.86
C ASN A 216 -16.07 6.00 -4.26
N PRO A 217 -17.03 5.74 -5.17
CA PRO A 217 -16.74 5.12 -6.45
C PRO A 217 -15.81 5.99 -7.31
N GLU A 218 -15.14 5.35 -8.26
CA GLU A 218 -14.39 6.04 -9.31
C GLU A 218 -15.31 7.06 -9.97
N ARG A 219 -14.90 8.32 -10.03
CA ARG A 219 -15.61 9.30 -10.83
C ARG A 219 -15.37 8.87 -12.27
N LYS A 220 -16.35 8.19 -12.88
CA LYS A 220 -16.37 7.96 -14.32
C LYS A 220 -16.33 9.35 -14.97
N SER A 221 -15.15 9.74 -15.44
CA SER A 221 -15.00 10.83 -16.40
C SER A 221 -15.52 10.35 -17.75
#